data_AF-A0A536JCG5-F1
#
_entry.id   AF-A0A536JCG5-F1
#
_cell.length_a   1.000
_cell.length_b   1.000
_cell.length_c   1.000
_cell.angle_alpha   90.00
_cell.angle_beta   90.00
_cell.angle_gamma   90.00
#
_symmetry.space_group_name_H-M   'P 1'
#
loop_
_entity.id
_entity.type
_entity.pdbx_description
1 polymer ?
#
loop_
_entity_poly.entity_id
_entity_poly.type
_entity_poly.pdbx_seq_one_letter_code
_entity_poly.pdbx_strand_id
1 'polypeptide(L)'
;MVEEIGMRAGFDATVLRQIESEVRTIKAEYRGRVPEESIDLAADESIQRLADSRVPQFVPLFVGRFIRQRLRELMAAGTASKR
;
A
#
# COMPACT_ATOMS: atom_id res chain seq x y z
N MET A 1 -9.21 7.88 1.88
CA MET A 1 -8.66 6.91 2.85
C MET A 1 -7.16 7.07 3.02
N VAL A 2 -6.34 6.86 1.97
CA VAL A 2 -4.87 7.10 2.02
C VAL A 2 -4.50 8.47 2.60
N GLU A 3 -5.16 9.53 2.14
CA GLU A 3 -4.92 10.89 2.59
C GLU A 3 -5.21 11.06 4.10
N GLU A 4 -6.37 10.57 4.57
CA GLU A 4 -6.78 10.67 5.98
C GLU A 4 -5.82 9.93 6.93
N ILE A 5 -5.47 8.68 6.61
CA ILE A 5 -4.56 7.87 7.44
C ILE A 5 -3.14 8.45 7.39
N GLY A 6 -2.69 8.88 6.20
CA GLY A 6 -1.38 9.48 6.03
C GLY A 6 -1.25 10.84 6.75
N MET A 7 -2.32 11.65 6.79
CA MET A 7 -2.34 12.88 7.59
C MET A 7 -2.24 12.59 9.09
N ARG A 8 -2.96 11.56 9.58
CA ARG A 8 -2.84 11.10 10.97
C ARG A 8 -1.44 10.56 11.29
N ALA A 9 -0.76 9.99 10.29
CA ALA A 9 0.62 9.58 10.34
C ALA A 9 1.64 10.74 10.21
N GLY A 10 1.19 12.00 10.10
CA GLY A 10 2.07 13.16 10.06
C GLY A 10 2.81 13.35 8.74
N PHE A 11 2.39 12.70 7.65
CA PHE A 11 3.00 12.90 6.33
C PHE A 11 2.52 14.21 5.69
N ASP A 12 3.43 14.90 5.02
CA ASP A 12 3.10 16.11 4.27
C ASP A 12 2.35 15.81 2.95
N ALA A 13 1.76 16.85 2.37
CA ALA A 13 0.96 16.73 1.15
C ALA A 13 1.73 16.15 -0.06
N THR A 14 3.05 16.36 -0.14
CA THR A 14 3.88 15.82 -1.23
C THR A 14 4.02 14.31 -1.08
N VAL A 15 4.33 13.86 0.13
CA VAL A 15 4.42 12.43 0.47
C VAL A 15 3.07 11.75 0.23
N LEU A 16 1.96 12.36 0.68
CA LEU A 16 0.62 11.82 0.47
C LEU A 16 0.29 11.65 -1.01
N ARG A 17 0.55 12.66 -1.85
CA ARG A 17 0.32 12.58 -3.30
C ARG A 17 1.15 11.48 -3.97
N GLN A 18 2.38 11.27 -3.50
CA GLN A 18 3.24 10.19 -4.00
C GLN A 18 2.70 8.81 -3.60
N ILE A 19 2.26 8.65 -2.35
CA ILE A 19 1.62 7.41 -1.89
C ILE A 19 0.37 7.11 -2.73
N GLU A 20 -0.50 8.08 -2.95
CA GLU A 20 -1.69 7.88 -3.78
C GLU A 20 -1.35 7.49 -5.22
N SER A 21 -0.29 8.08 -5.78
CA SER A 21 0.17 7.72 -7.12
C SER A 21 0.67 6.29 -7.19
N GLU A 22 1.40 5.84 -6.16
CA GLU A 22 1.82 4.44 -6.04
C GLU A 22 0.62 3.50 -5.91
N VAL A 23 -0.34 3.81 -5.03
CA VAL A 23 -1.55 2.99 -4.85
C VAL A 23 -2.36 2.90 -6.15
N ARG A 24 -2.56 4.02 -6.86
CA ARG A 24 -3.23 4.00 -8.18
C ARG A 24 -2.50 3.14 -9.20
N THR A 25 -1.17 3.22 -9.24
CA THR A 25 -0.33 2.41 -10.13
C THR A 25 -0.48 0.92 -9.81
N ILE A 26 -0.48 0.55 -8.53
CA ILE A 26 -0.65 -0.84 -8.09
C ILE A 26 -2.05 -1.36 -8.40
N LYS A 27 -3.10 -0.55 -8.20
CA LYS A 27 -4.47 -0.93 -8.59
C LYS A 27 -4.56 -1.25 -10.08
N ALA A 28 -3.89 -0.46 -10.93
CA ALA A 28 -3.81 -0.76 -12.36
C ALA A 28 -3.02 -2.06 -12.65
N GLU A 29 -1.88 -2.27 -11.99
CA GLU A 29 -1.03 -3.47 -12.14
C GLU A 29 -1.75 -4.78 -11.77
N TYR A 30 -2.60 -4.75 -10.73
CA TYR A 30 -3.30 -5.93 -10.19
C TYR A 30 -4.78 -6.02 -10.62
N ARG A 31 -5.23 -5.16 -11.54
CA ARG A 31 -6.62 -5.16 -12.03
C ARG A 31 -7.02 -6.55 -12.53
N GLY A 32 -8.15 -7.05 -12.02
CA GLY A 32 -8.69 -8.37 -12.38
C GLY A 32 -7.96 -9.56 -11.75
N ARG A 33 -6.89 -9.34 -10.98
CA ARG A 33 -6.14 -10.39 -10.27
C ARG A 33 -6.41 -10.40 -8.78
N VAL A 34 -6.61 -9.23 -8.19
CA VAL A 34 -6.90 -9.03 -6.77
C VAL A 34 -8.02 -7.98 -6.64
N PRO A 35 -8.99 -8.14 -5.72
CA PRO A 35 -9.97 -7.09 -5.42
C PRO A 35 -9.29 -5.78 -4.99
N GLU A 36 -9.81 -4.64 -5.45
CA GLU A 36 -9.24 -3.34 -5.08
C GLU A 36 -9.26 -3.09 -3.57
N GLU A 37 -10.27 -3.58 -2.87
CA GLU A 37 -10.39 -3.49 -1.41
C GLU A 37 -9.19 -4.13 -0.68
N SER A 38 -8.64 -5.24 -1.20
CA SER A 38 -7.45 -5.86 -0.62
C SER A 38 -6.19 -5.01 -0.83
N ILE A 39 -6.16 -4.23 -1.90
CA ILE A 39 -5.06 -3.30 -2.19
C ILE A 39 -5.16 -2.09 -1.25
N ASP A 40 -6.37 -1.58 -1.04
CA ASP A 40 -6.64 -0.47 -0.11
C ASP A 40 -6.27 -0.86 1.33
N LEU A 41 -6.68 -2.06 1.78
CA LEU A 41 -6.31 -2.58 3.10
C LEU A 41 -4.78 -2.69 3.26
N ALA A 42 -4.09 -3.24 2.25
CA ALA A 42 -2.63 -3.35 2.27
C ALA A 42 -1.94 -1.97 2.27
N ALA A 43 -2.54 -0.96 1.64
CA ALA A 43 -2.04 0.42 1.68
C ALA A 43 -2.19 1.00 3.09
N ASP A 44 -3.36 0.85 3.71
CA ASP A 44 -3.64 1.33 5.06
C ASP A 44 -2.68 0.70 6.08
N GLU A 45 -2.50 -0.62 6.03
CA GLU A 45 -1.53 -1.36 6.87
C GLU A 45 -0.10 -0.83 6.66
N SER A 46 0.28 -0.55 5.41
CA SER A 46 1.62 -0.07 5.08
C SER A 46 1.87 1.35 5.58
N ILE A 47 0.89 2.24 5.47
CA ILE A 47 0.95 3.63 5.96
C ILE A 47 1.05 3.64 7.48
N GLN A 48 0.19 2.87 8.17
CA GLN A 48 0.22 2.75 9.63
C GLN A 48 1.55 2.21 10.13
N ARG A 49 2.12 1.20 9.45
CA ARG A 49 3.44 0.65 9.77
C ARG A 49 4.57 1.70 9.69
N LEU A 50 4.39 2.75 8.91
CA LEU A 50 5.39 3.78 8.66
C LEU A 50 5.08 5.12 9.34
N ALA A 51 4.02 5.20 10.16
CA ALA A 51 3.55 6.46 10.72
C ALA A 51 4.62 7.24 11.50
N ASP A 52 5.51 6.53 12.22
CA ASP A 52 6.60 7.13 13.00
C ASP A 52 7.95 7.15 12.26
N SER A 53 7.93 7.10 10.92
CA SER A 53 9.15 7.08 10.12
C SER A 53 9.96 8.37 10.31
N ARG A 54 11.24 8.22 10.66
CA ARG A 54 12.21 9.33 10.74
C ARG A 54 12.66 9.83 9.37
N VAL A 55 12.27 9.15 8.28
CA VAL A 55 12.62 9.48 6.90
C VAL A 55 11.38 9.46 5.98
N PRO A 56 10.44 10.42 6.14
CA PRO A 56 9.16 10.42 5.42
C PRO A 56 9.30 10.43 3.89
N GLN A 57 10.37 11.01 3.34
CA GLN A 57 10.61 11.09 1.90
C GLN A 57 10.75 9.73 1.20
N PHE A 58 11.08 8.66 1.93
CA PHE A 58 11.17 7.30 1.38
C PHE A 58 9.91 6.47 1.62
N VAL A 59 8.94 6.98 2.39
CA VAL A 59 7.68 6.28 2.70
C VAL A 59 6.96 5.81 1.44
N PRO A 60 6.81 6.62 0.36
CA PRO A 60 6.10 6.15 -0.83
C PRO A 60 6.72 4.89 -1.45
N LEU A 61 8.05 4.81 -1.49
CA LEU A 61 8.77 3.63 -2.01
C LEU A 61 8.49 2.39 -1.15
N PHE A 62 8.48 2.55 0.17
CA PHE A 62 8.21 1.44 1.09
C PHE A 62 6.75 1.01 1.07
N VAL A 63 5.80 1.94 1.01
CA VAL A 63 4.37 1.62 0.86
C VAL A 63 4.17 0.81 -0.42
N GLY A 64 4.68 1.28 -1.56
CA GLY A 64 4.57 0.55 -2.82
C GLY A 64 5.22 -0.84 -2.79
N ARG A 65 6.32 -1.01 -2.04
CA ARG A 65 6.97 -2.31 -1.83
C ARG A 65 6.12 -3.24 -0.96
N PHE A 66 5.63 -2.75 0.17
CA PHE A 66 4.89 -3.54 1.16
C PHE A 66 3.55 -4.02 0.61
N ILE A 67 2.82 -3.17 -0.11
CA ILE A 67 1.59 -3.57 -0.79
C ILE A 67 1.89 -4.74 -1.74
N ARG A 68 2.83 -4.57 -2.69
CA ARG A 68 3.15 -5.64 -3.65
C ARG A 68 3.62 -6.93 -2.98
N GLN A 69 4.37 -6.83 -1.88
CA GLN A 69 4.76 -8.00 -1.09
C GLN A 69 3.54 -8.70 -0.52
N ARG A 70 2.65 -7.97 0.15
CA ARG A 70 1.41 -8.50 0.73
C ARG A 70 0.52 -9.16 -0.32
N LEU A 71 0.37 -8.54 -1.49
CA LEU A 71 -0.41 -9.10 -2.60
C LEU A 71 0.19 -10.40 -3.14
N ARG A 72 1.52 -10.49 -3.26
CA ARG A 72 2.20 -11.75 -3.63
C ARG A 72 1.95 -12.85 -2.61
N GLU A 73 2.03 -12.53 -1.33
CA GLU A 73 1.74 -13.48 -0.24
C GLU A 73 0.28 -13.97 -0.29
N LEU A 74 -0.69 -13.07 -0.52
CA LEU A 74 -2.10 -13.42 -0.67
C LEU A 74 -2.34 -14.36 -1.86
N MET A 75 -1.75 -14.07 -3.02
CA MET A 75 -1.86 -14.94 -4.19
C MET A 75 -1.18 -16.30 -3.97
N ALA A 76 -0.03 -16.33 -3.30
CA ALA A 76 0.67 -17.57 -2.95
C ALA A 76 -0.15 -18.43 -1.96
N ALA A 77 -0.77 -17.81 -0.95
CA ALA A 77 -1.66 -18.51 -0.02
C ALA A 77 -2.92 -19.06 -0.71
N GLY A 78 -3.53 -18.28 -1.60
CA GLY A 78 -4.71 -18.71 -2.38
C GLY A 78 -4.41 -19.84 -3.38
N THR A 79 -3.18 -19.91 -3.89
CA THR A 79 -2.73 -21.03 -4.74
C THR A 79 -2.35 -22.26 -3.94
N ALA A 80 -1.79 -22.11 -2.75
CA ALA A 80 -1.50 -23.21 -1.84
C ALA A 80 -2.78 -23.89 -1.31
N SER A 81 -3.84 -23.12 -1.05
CA SER A 81 -5.14 -23.67 -0.61
C SER A 81 -5.92 -24.41 -1.70
N LYS A 82 -5.51 -24.29 -2.98
CA LYS A 82 -6.15 -24.94 -4.14
C LYS A 82 -5.49 -26.26 -4.55
N ARG A 83 -4.42 -26.69 -3.86
CA ARG A 83 -3.68 -27.94 -4.14
C ARG A 83 -4.01 -29.03 -3.14
#